data_AF-A0A6J1WJL6-F1
#
_entry.id   AF-A0A6J1WJL6-F1
#
_cell.length_a   1.000
_cell.length_b   1.000
_cell.length_c   1.000
_cell.angle_alpha   90.00
_cell.angle_beta   90.00
_cell.angle_gamma   90.00
#
_symmetry.space_group_name_H-M   'P 1'
#
loop_
_entity.id
_entity.type
_entity.pdbx_description
1 polymer ?
#
loop_
_entity_poly.entity_id
_entity_poly.type
_entity_poly.pdbx_seq_one_letter_code
_entity_poly.pdbx_strand_id
1 'polypeptide(L)'
;MGSDSHLLSVCLYILLISVATSLAKYRKPIIKYPRDAQFWATDFFVRGCRNFLEKCLSSYKAQMICARNYNGDYKDFSNYREMQYENCNTWKNWQVFKRERC
;
A
#
# COMPACT_ATOMS: atom_id res chain seq x y z
N MET A 1 26.08 -29.73 -45.51
CA MET A 1 24.76 -29.06 -45.44
C MET A 1 24.06 -29.47 -44.15
N GLY A 2 24.51 -28.98 -42.99
CA GLY A 2 23.99 -29.43 -41.70
C GLY A 2 24.10 -28.43 -40.54
N SER A 3 24.85 -27.34 -40.68
CA SER A 3 25.06 -26.38 -39.59
C SER A 3 23.91 -25.37 -39.41
N ASP A 4 23.19 -25.05 -40.47
CA ASP A 4 22.13 -24.02 -40.44
C ASP A 4 20.85 -24.48 -39.72
N SER A 5 20.53 -25.77 -39.79
CA SER A 5 19.37 -26.37 -39.12
C SER A 5 19.53 -26.42 -37.60
N HIS A 6 20.76 -26.58 -37.10
CA HIS A 6 21.03 -26.53 -35.66
C HIS A 6 20.92 -25.12 -35.10
N LEU A 7 21.37 -24.10 -35.86
CA LEU A 7 21.26 -22.69 -35.49
C LEU A 7 19.81 -22.25 -35.36
N LEU A 8 18.96 -22.61 -36.33
CA LEU A 8 17.53 -22.28 -36.30
C LEU A 8 16.81 -22.93 -35.10
N SER A 9 17.15 -24.19 -34.78
CA SER A 9 16.59 -24.91 -33.64
C SER A 9 16.97 -24.28 -32.29
N VAL A 10 18.23 -23.89 -32.13
CA VAL A 10 18.71 -23.20 -30.92
C VAL A 10 18.03 -21.84 -30.74
N CYS A 11 17.87 -21.07 -31.82
CA CYS A 11 17.17 -19.79 -31.77
C CYS A 11 15.70 -19.93 -31.37
N LEU A 12 15.00 -20.97 -31.86
CA LEU A 12 13.61 -21.25 -31.48
C LEU A 12 13.50 -21.61 -30.00
N TYR A 13 14.45 -22.39 -29.48
CA TYR A 13 14.51 -22.73 -28.05
C TYR A 13 14.73 -21.51 -27.16
N ILE A 14 15.64 -20.60 -27.54
CA ILE A 14 15.91 -19.37 -26.78
C ILE A 14 14.68 -18.45 -26.77
N LEU A 15 13.97 -18.32 -27.90
CA LEU A 15 12.73 -17.55 -27.99
C LEU A 15 11.64 -18.11 -27.06
N LEU A 16 11.44 -19.43 -27.05
CA LEU A 16 10.44 -20.08 -26.19
C LEU A 16 10.74 -19.88 -24.70
N ILE A 17 12.01 -19.95 -24.29
CA ILE A 17 12.43 -19.71 -22.90
C ILE A 17 12.20 -18.25 -22.49
N SER A 18 12.46 -17.29 -23.37
CA SER A 18 12.28 -15.86 -23.08
C SER A 18 10.80 -15.48 -22.85
N VAL A 19 9.86 -16.10 -23.57
CA VAL A 19 8.42 -15.84 -23.42
C VAL A 19 7.89 -16.43 -22.12
N ALA A 20 8.41 -17.59 -21.67
CA ALA A 20 8.00 -18.22 -20.42
C ALA A 20 8.41 -17.43 -19.16
N THR A 21 9.46 -16.61 -19.23
CA THR A 21 10.02 -15.89 -18.06
C THR A 21 9.40 -14.51 -17.82
N SER A 22 8.68 -13.93 -18.79
CA SER A 22 8.04 -12.61 -18.65
C SER A 22 6.79 -12.61 -17.76
N LEU A 23 6.31 -13.79 -17.37
CA LEU A 23 5.16 -14.01 -16.47
C LEU A 23 5.53 -14.00 -14.98
N ALA A 24 6.64 -13.38 -14.61
CA ALA A 24 6.91 -13.03 -13.22
C ALA A 24 5.88 -12.00 -12.74
N LYS A 25 4.73 -12.49 -12.28
CA LYS A 25 3.65 -11.72 -11.63
C LYS A 25 4.27 -10.84 -10.56
N TYR A 26 4.43 -9.55 -10.87
CA TYR A 26 4.85 -8.53 -9.92
C TYR A 26 3.77 -8.44 -8.83
N ARG A 27 3.92 -9.24 -7.77
CA ARG A 27 3.03 -9.21 -6.62
C ARG A 27 3.25 -7.85 -5.97
N LYS A 28 2.24 -6.98 -6.06
CA LYS A 28 2.26 -5.69 -5.37
C LYS A 28 2.58 -5.93 -3.90
N PRO A 29 3.57 -5.24 -3.31
CA PRO A 29 3.91 -5.43 -1.92
C PRO A 29 2.67 -5.14 -1.06
N ILE A 30 2.35 -6.08 -0.17
CA ILE A 30 1.25 -5.91 0.78
C ILE A 30 1.70 -4.85 1.79
N ILE A 31 1.24 -3.61 1.59
CA ILE A 31 1.44 -2.53 2.56
C ILE A 31 0.74 -2.96 3.85
N LYS A 32 1.49 -3.14 4.95
CA LYS A 32 0.94 -3.43 6.27
C LYS A 32 0.76 -2.11 7.00
N TYR A 33 -0.47 -1.77 7.37
CA TYR A 33 -0.72 -0.63 8.25
C TYR A 33 -0.29 -1.00 9.67
N PRO A 34 0.34 -0.09 10.42
CA PRO A 34 0.68 -0.35 11.81
C PRO A 34 -0.61 -0.52 12.61
N ARG A 35 -0.64 -1.58 13.45
CA ARG A 35 -1.81 -1.91 14.30
C ARG A 35 -2.03 -0.87 15.39
N ASP A 36 -0.94 -0.26 15.83
CA ASP A 36 -0.94 0.77 16.86
C ASP A 36 -0.62 2.12 16.20
N ALA A 37 -1.31 3.18 16.62
CA ALA A 37 -0.89 4.53 16.29
C ALA A 37 0.52 4.71 16.86
N GLN A 38 1.52 4.85 15.98
CA GLN A 38 2.95 4.95 16.37
C GLN A 38 3.30 6.24 17.14
N PHE A 39 2.30 6.96 17.65
CA PHE A 39 2.45 8.30 18.19
C PHE A 39 2.06 8.29 19.66
N TRP A 40 3.00 8.73 20.49
CA TRP A 40 2.78 8.89 21.92
C TRP A 40 1.87 10.08 22.15
N ALA A 41 0.97 10.00 23.13
CA ALA A 41 0.09 11.12 23.50
C ALA A 41 0.87 12.44 23.72
N THR A 42 2.10 12.37 24.20
CA THR A 42 3.00 13.50 24.39
C THR A 42 3.42 14.19 23.08
N ASP A 43 3.56 13.47 21.97
CA ASP A 43 3.85 14.05 20.66
C ASP A 43 2.68 14.89 20.14
N PHE A 44 1.44 14.57 20.55
CA PHE A 44 0.26 15.38 20.22
C PHE A 44 0.28 16.73 20.94
N PHE A 45 0.68 16.78 22.21
CA PHE A 45 0.73 18.02 22.99
C PHE A 45 1.80 19.01 22.50
N VAL A 46 2.93 18.51 21.99
CA VAL A 46 4.08 19.35 21.61
C VAL A 46 4.03 19.78 20.13
N ARG A 47 3.62 18.88 19.23
CA ARG A 47 3.66 19.12 17.77
C ARG A 47 2.28 19.14 17.10
N GLY A 48 1.22 18.77 17.83
CA GLY A 48 -0.13 18.69 17.31
C GLY A 48 -0.30 17.65 16.19
N CYS A 49 -1.42 17.75 15.48
CA CYS A 49 -1.80 16.84 14.41
C CYS A 49 -0.97 16.98 13.13
N ARG A 50 -0.14 18.02 13.02
CA ARG A 50 0.77 18.25 11.89
C ARG A 50 1.85 17.18 11.74
N ASN A 51 2.21 16.50 12.82
CA ASN A 51 3.23 15.43 12.80
C ASN A 51 2.82 14.26 11.87
N PHE A 52 1.52 13.95 11.82
CA PHE A 52 0.97 12.97 10.87
C PHE A 52 1.04 13.46 9.43
N LEU A 53 1.05 14.78 9.22
CA LEU A 53 1.23 15.33 7.89
C LEU A 53 2.70 15.25 7.47
N GLU A 54 3.65 15.53 8.36
CA GLU A 54 5.07 15.65 8.02
C GLU A 54 5.83 14.32 8.01
N LYS A 55 5.54 13.40 8.94
CA LYS A 55 6.28 12.12 9.10
C LYS A 55 5.64 10.92 8.38
N CYS A 56 4.60 11.14 7.60
CA CYS A 56 3.90 10.04 6.94
C CYS A 56 4.70 9.49 5.75
N LEU A 57 5.06 8.22 5.82
CA LEU A 57 5.66 7.47 4.71
C LEU A 57 4.81 7.58 3.45
N SER A 58 5.46 7.76 2.30
CA SER A 58 4.81 7.89 0.99
C SER A 58 3.93 6.69 0.64
N SER A 59 4.24 5.50 1.16
CA SER A 59 3.43 4.28 1.01
C SER A 59 2.01 4.43 1.58
N TYR A 60 1.80 5.29 2.58
CA TYR A 60 0.49 5.51 3.20
C TYR A 60 -0.36 6.58 2.50
N LYS A 61 0.13 7.18 1.42
CA LYS A 61 -0.56 8.23 0.64
C LYS A 61 -1.37 7.69 -0.54
N ALA A 62 -1.18 6.42 -0.92
CA ALA A 62 -1.52 5.94 -2.25
C ALA A 62 -2.86 5.18 -2.37
N GLN A 63 -3.54 4.88 -1.26
CA GLN A 63 -4.70 3.99 -1.30
C GLN A 63 -5.86 4.51 -0.46
N MET A 64 -7.02 4.65 -1.11
CA MET A 64 -8.30 4.91 -0.47
C MET A 64 -8.66 3.76 0.48
N ILE A 65 -9.21 4.11 1.64
CA ILE A 65 -9.57 3.16 2.69
C ILE A 65 -10.97 3.46 3.23
N CYS A 66 -11.66 2.40 3.63
CA CYS A 66 -12.84 2.49 4.47
C CYS A 66 -12.40 2.29 5.91
N ALA A 67 -12.76 3.24 6.77
CA ALA A 67 -12.49 3.13 8.19
C ALA A 67 -13.79 3.05 8.99
N ARG A 68 -13.72 2.39 10.14
CA ARG A 68 -14.79 2.26 11.11
C ARG A 68 -14.36 2.91 12.43
N ASN A 69 -15.23 3.70 13.06
CA ASN A 69 -14.97 4.29 14.37
C ASN A 69 -15.56 3.43 15.52
N TYR A 70 -15.35 3.86 16.77
CA TYR A 70 -15.93 3.19 17.94
C TYR A 70 -17.45 3.20 17.98
N ASN A 71 -18.09 4.21 17.39
CA ASN A 71 -19.55 4.29 17.32
C ASN A 71 -20.14 3.33 16.29
N GLY A 72 -19.31 2.69 15.46
CA GLY A 72 -19.72 1.79 14.40
C GLY A 72 -20.01 2.50 13.07
N ASP A 73 -19.75 3.80 12.97
CA ASP A 73 -19.88 4.55 11.72
C ASP A 73 -18.78 4.13 10.74
N TYR A 74 -19.11 4.16 9.45
CA TYR A 74 -18.18 3.93 8.36
C TYR A 74 -17.92 5.24 7.62
N LYS A 75 -16.66 5.50 7.26
CA LYS A 75 -16.26 6.68 6.49
C LYS A 75 -15.12 6.35 5.53
N ASP A 76 -15.24 6.87 4.32
CA ASP A 76 -14.17 6.84 3.33
C ASP A 76 -13.10 7.86 3.66
N PHE A 77 -11.85 7.43 3.56
CA PHE A 77 -10.69 8.30 3.60
C PHE A 77 -9.87 8.12 2.33
N SER A 78 -9.40 9.24 1.76
CA SER A 78 -8.55 9.25 0.57
C SER A 78 -7.30 8.41 0.77
N ASN A 79 -6.80 8.34 2.01
CA ASN A 79 -5.66 7.54 2.42
C ASN A 79 -5.57 7.40 3.95
N TYR A 80 -4.64 6.56 4.41
CA TYR A 80 -4.39 6.32 5.83
C TYR A 80 -3.93 7.57 6.61
N ARG A 81 -3.20 8.48 5.95
CA ARG A 81 -2.73 9.73 6.57
C ARG A 81 -3.90 10.63 6.95
N GLU A 82 -4.87 10.78 6.07
CA GLU A 82 -6.07 11.60 6.35
C GLU A 82 -6.91 11.00 7.46
N MET A 83 -7.04 9.67 7.51
CA MET A 83 -7.70 8.99 8.63
C MET A 83 -7.00 9.30 9.97
N GLN A 84 -5.68 9.22 10.01
CA GLN A 84 -4.95 9.51 11.26
C GLN A 84 -4.95 11.00 11.63
N TYR A 85 -4.96 11.88 10.64
CA TYR A 85 -5.15 13.32 10.88
C TYR A 85 -6.54 13.60 11.48
N GLU A 86 -7.58 12.97 10.95
CA GLU A 86 -8.94 13.05 11.50
C GLU A 86 -9.01 12.51 12.92
N ASN A 87 -8.37 11.36 13.20
CA ASN A 87 -8.29 10.80 14.55
C ASN A 87 -7.68 11.77 15.54
N CYS A 88 -6.61 12.44 15.14
CA CYS A 88 -5.94 13.43 15.95
C CYS A 88 -6.84 14.64 16.27
N ASN A 89 -7.56 15.15 15.27
CA ASN A 89 -8.41 16.34 15.44
C ASN A 89 -9.72 16.03 16.20
N THR A 90 -10.34 14.89 15.92
CA THR A 90 -11.72 14.60 16.32
C THR A 90 -11.85 13.55 17.42
N TRP A 91 -10.74 12.87 17.74
CA TRP A 91 -10.68 11.81 18.76
C TRP A 91 -11.64 10.64 18.48
N LYS A 92 -12.12 10.52 17.23
CA LYS A 92 -13.09 9.49 16.83
C LYS A 92 -12.50 8.08 16.70
N ASN A 93 -11.17 7.96 16.70
CA ASN A 93 -10.43 6.69 16.58
C ASN A 93 -10.93 5.76 15.45
N TRP A 94 -10.99 6.30 14.24
CA TRP A 94 -11.12 5.57 12.99
C TRP A 94 -10.03 4.51 12.84
N GLN A 95 -10.44 3.29 12.55
CA GLN A 95 -9.57 2.15 12.26
C GLN A 95 -9.86 1.63 10.86
N VAL A 96 -8.81 1.21 10.15
CA VAL A 96 -8.95 0.65 8.80
C VAL A 96 -9.80 -0.62 8.86
N PHE A 97 -10.95 -0.61 8.19
CA PHE A 97 -11.83 -1.77 8.07
C PHE A 97 -11.54 -2.56 6.77
N LYS A 98 -11.51 -1.86 5.61
CA LYS A 98 -11.15 -2.44 4.30
C LYS A 98 -10.35 -1.43 3.45
N ARG A 99 -9.60 -1.93 2.47
CA ARG A 99 -8.68 -1.12 1.63
C ARG A 99 -9.33 -0.65 0.31
N GLU A 100 -10.61 -0.35 0.39
CA GLU A 100 -11.52 0.05 -0.68
C GLU A 100 -12.58 0.98 -0.08
N ARG A 101 -13.50 1.52 -0.89
CA ARG A 101 -14.61 2.34 -0.40
C ARG A 101 -15.50 1.56 0.56
N CYS A 102 -16.03 2.24 1.57
CA CYS A 102 -17.18 1.83 2.36
C CYS A 102 -18.35 1.61 1.39
#